data_AF-A0A5J5BS94-F1
#
_entry.id   AF-A0A5J5BS94-F1
#
_cell.length_a   1.000
_cell.length_b   1.000
_cell.length_c   1.000
_cell.angle_alpha   90.00
_cell.angle_beta   90.00
_cell.angle_gamma   90.00
#
_symmetry.space_group_name_H-M   'P 1'
#
loop_
_entity.id
_entity.type
_entity.pdbx_description
1 polymer ?
#
loop_
_entity_poly.entity_id
_entity_poly.type
_entity_poly.pdbx_seq_one_letter_code
_entity_poly.pdbx_strand_id
1 'polypeptide(L)'
;MEGSEEGSPVVLSIEMEGQWRLYEAYNELHGLAQEFETPFDAPAVLVVGHQTDGKSALVEALMGFQFNHVGGGTKTRRPITLHMKYNPDCDSPLCHLLSDSDSTVAQEKSLQDIQAYIEAENMRLEREPCQFSAKEIIIKVEYKYSPNLTIIDTPGLVAPAPGRKNRALQGQARSVESLVRAKMQQQRVHYIMP
;
A
#
# COMPACT_ATOMS: atom_id res chain seq x y z
N MET A 1 2.57 46.36 -19.12
CA MET A 1 1.16 45.91 -19.03
C MET A 1 1.19 44.41 -19.11
N GLU A 2 1.41 43.79 -17.96
CA GLU A 2 1.34 42.35 -17.77
C GLU A 2 -0.14 41.96 -17.72
N GLY A 3 -0.57 41.05 -18.59
CA GLY A 3 -1.85 40.37 -18.50
C GLY A 3 -1.62 39.03 -17.82
N SER A 4 -1.90 38.94 -16.53
CA SER A 4 -2.02 37.68 -15.80
C SER A 4 -3.42 37.12 -16.02
N GLU A 5 -3.51 35.97 -16.71
CA GLU A 5 -4.72 35.15 -16.74
C GLU A 5 -4.96 34.56 -15.35
N GLU A 6 -5.84 35.18 -14.57
CA GLU A 6 -6.39 34.59 -13.36
C GLU A 6 -7.38 33.49 -13.76
N GLY A 7 -6.98 32.23 -13.56
CA GLY A 7 -7.88 31.08 -13.64
C GLY A 7 -9.03 31.23 -12.64
N SER A 8 -10.27 31.24 -13.14
CA SER A 8 -11.47 31.50 -12.36
C SER A 8 -11.71 30.42 -11.28
N PRO A 9 -12.00 30.80 -10.01
CA PRO A 9 -12.23 29.88 -8.90
C PRO A 9 -13.46 28.96 -9.10
N VAL A 10 -14.32 29.28 -10.08
CA VAL A 10 -15.55 28.53 -10.39
C VAL A 10 -15.25 27.21 -11.11
N VAL A 11 -14.15 27.14 -11.87
CA VAL A 11 -13.79 25.93 -12.64
C VAL A 11 -13.28 24.84 -11.69
N LEU A 12 -12.47 25.22 -10.70
CA LEU A 12 -11.97 24.32 -9.65
C LEU A 12 -13.11 23.74 -8.79
N SER A 13 -14.15 24.53 -8.47
CA SER A 13 -15.30 24.02 -7.71
C SER A 13 -16.14 23.00 -8.49
N ILE A 14 -16.27 23.16 -9.81
CA ILE A 14 -17.04 22.23 -10.65
C ILE A 14 -16.29 20.91 -10.84
N GLU A 15 -14.97 20.94 -11.01
CA GLU A 15 -14.13 19.73 -11.09
C GLU A 15 -14.16 18.95 -9.77
N MET A 16 -14.12 19.64 -8.62
CA MET A 16 -14.24 19.02 -7.30
C MET A 16 -15.64 18.40 -7.07
N GLU A 17 -16.72 19.08 -7.49
CA GLU A 17 -18.08 18.51 -7.41
C GLU A 17 -18.24 17.26 -8.30
N GLY A 18 -17.62 17.26 -9.48
CA GLY A 18 -17.61 16.09 -10.38
C GLY A 18 -16.87 14.90 -9.76
N GLN A 19 -15.72 15.14 -9.14
CA GLN A 19 -14.94 14.12 -8.41
C GLN A 19 -15.70 13.59 -7.18
N TRP A 20 -16.41 14.47 -6.47
CA TRP A 20 -17.24 14.06 -5.34
C TRP A 20 -18.38 13.13 -5.75
N ARG A 21 -19.11 13.46 -6.83
CA ARG A 21 -20.18 12.61 -7.36
C ARG A 21 -19.65 11.27 -7.88
N LEU A 22 -18.46 11.25 -8.45
CA LEU A 22 -17.81 10.01 -8.88
C LEU A 22 -17.44 9.12 -7.69
N TYR A 23 -16.93 9.72 -6.62
CA TYR A 23 -16.65 9.03 -5.37
C TYR A 23 -17.91 8.46 -4.71
N GLU A 24 -18.99 9.24 -4.68
CA GLU A 24 -20.30 8.82 -4.18
C GLU A 24 -20.87 7.66 -5.00
N ALA A 25 -20.90 7.78 -6.33
CA ALA A 25 -21.36 6.72 -7.22
C ALA A 25 -20.49 5.45 -7.12
N TYR A 26 -19.17 5.59 -6.97
CA TYR A 26 -18.27 4.46 -6.75
C TYR A 26 -18.60 3.75 -5.43
N ASN A 27 -18.82 4.49 -4.35
CA ASN A 27 -19.17 3.92 -3.05
C ASN A 27 -20.56 3.28 -3.05
N GLU A 28 -21.56 3.89 -3.71
CA GLU A 28 -22.88 3.30 -3.90
C GLU A 28 -22.79 1.99 -4.70
N LEU A 29 -22.09 2.01 -5.84
CA LEU A 29 -21.88 0.81 -6.64
C LEU A 29 -21.13 -0.26 -5.86
N HIS A 30 -20.15 0.13 -5.05
CA HIS A 30 -19.41 -0.79 -4.19
C HIS A 30 -20.28 -1.40 -3.09
N GLY A 31 -21.17 -0.59 -2.48
CA GLY A 31 -22.18 -1.08 -1.54
C GLY A 31 -23.14 -2.09 -2.18
N LEU A 32 -23.67 -1.77 -3.36
CA LEU A 32 -24.54 -2.66 -4.14
C LEU A 32 -23.82 -3.95 -4.56
N ALA A 33 -22.58 -3.84 -5.05
CA ALA A 33 -21.77 -5.00 -5.43
C ALA A 33 -21.54 -5.97 -4.27
N GLN A 34 -21.43 -5.46 -3.04
CA GLN A 34 -21.33 -6.30 -1.85
C GLN A 34 -22.69 -6.91 -1.47
N GLU A 35 -23.77 -6.14 -1.52
CA GLU A 35 -25.14 -6.61 -1.23
C GLU A 35 -25.57 -7.74 -2.18
N PHE A 36 -25.17 -7.66 -3.45
CA PHE A 36 -25.52 -8.64 -4.49
C PHE A 36 -24.46 -9.74 -4.71
N GLU A 37 -23.44 -9.85 -3.85
CA GLU A 37 -22.33 -10.81 -4.01
C GLU A 37 -21.64 -10.74 -5.39
N THR A 38 -21.60 -9.55 -5.98
CA THR A 38 -20.95 -9.25 -7.27
C THR A 38 -19.77 -8.29 -7.08
N PRO A 39 -18.77 -8.64 -6.25
CA PRO A 39 -17.64 -7.75 -6.01
C PRO A 39 -16.90 -7.47 -7.31
N PHE A 40 -16.69 -6.18 -7.60
CA PHE A 40 -15.72 -5.76 -8.60
C PHE A 40 -14.41 -5.40 -7.89
N ASP A 41 -13.29 -5.53 -8.60
CA ASP A 41 -11.98 -5.27 -8.01
C ASP A 41 -11.85 -3.80 -7.60
N ALA A 42 -11.57 -3.57 -6.32
CA ALA A 42 -11.19 -2.25 -5.85
C ALA A 42 -9.90 -1.81 -6.56
N PRO A 43 -9.74 -0.52 -6.90
CA PRO A 43 -8.53 -0.03 -7.53
C PRO A 43 -7.34 -0.28 -6.60
N ALA A 44 -6.27 -0.85 -7.16
CA ALA A 44 -5.04 -1.06 -6.43
C ALA A 44 -4.10 0.13 -6.66
N VAL A 45 -3.46 0.59 -5.59
CA VAL A 45 -2.46 1.65 -5.59
C VAL A 45 -1.12 1.06 -5.14
N LEU A 46 -0.12 1.06 -6.01
CA LEU A 46 1.24 0.66 -5.67
C LEU A 46 2.05 1.89 -5.26
N VAL A 47 2.64 1.83 -4.07
CA VAL A 47 3.54 2.88 -3.60
C VAL A 47 4.97 2.47 -3.89
N VAL A 48 5.66 3.26 -4.71
CA VAL A 48 7.03 3.00 -5.16
C VAL A 48 7.88 4.22 -4.86
N GLY A 49 9.15 4.00 -4.50
CA GLY A 49 10.08 5.05 -4.14
C GLY A 49 11.36 4.47 -3.56
N HIS A 50 12.36 5.32 -3.35
CA HIS A 50 13.61 4.92 -2.75
C HIS A 50 13.45 4.50 -1.28
N GLN A 51 14.46 3.81 -0.78
CA GLN A 51 14.59 3.56 0.64
C GLN A 51 14.66 4.91 1.38
N THR A 52 13.93 5.03 2.48
CA THR A 52 13.78 6.25 3.32
C THR A 52 12.85 7.36 2.80
N ASP A 53 12.25 7.24 1.62
CA ASP A 53 11.28 8.23 1.07
C ASP A 53 9.93 8.28 1.81
N GLY A 54 9.78 7.65 2.97
CA GLY A 54 8.55 7.72 3.74
C GLY A 54 7.34 6.98 3.13
N LYS A 55 7.54 6.05 2.19
CA LYS A 55 6.45 5.24 1.57
C LYS A 55 5.45 4.68 2.58
N SER A 56 5.90 3.91 3.57
CA SER A 56 5.01 3.35 4.58
C SER A 56 4.34 4.45 5.41
N ALA A 57 5.04 5.56 5.69
CA ALA A 57 4.45 6.70 6.40
C ALA A 57 3.36 7.42 5.57
N LEU A 58 3.52 7.51 4.24
CA LEU A 58 2.48 8.00 3.34
C LEU A 58 1.25 7.09 3.39
N VAL A 59 1.45 5.78 3.33
CA VAL A 59 0.37 4.80 3.46
C VAL A 59 -0.33 4.94 4.82
N GLU A 60 0.43 5.01 5.91
CA GLU A 60 -0.10 5.19 7.27
C GLU A 60 -0.89 6.49 7.43
N ALA A 61 -0.42 7.59 6.82
CA ALA A 61 -1.12 8.87 6.82
C ALA A 61 -2.45 8.81 6.04
N LEU A 62 -2.47 8.12 4.91
CA LEU A 62 -3.69 7.91 4.11
C LEU A 62 -4.73 7.05 4.84
N MET A 63 -4.27 6.07 5.60
CA MET A 63 -5.15 5.16 6.35
C MET A 63 -5.56 5.72 7.71
N GLY A 64 -4.76 6.59 8.31
CA GLY A 64 -5.01 7.10 9.66
C GLY A 64 -4.69 6.10 10.77
N PHE A 65 -3.93 5.05 10.49
CA PHE A 65 -3.35 4.15 11.51
C PHE A 65 -1.99 3.60 11.06
N GLN A 66 -1.20 3.21 12.04
CA GLN A 66 0.14 2.66 11.83
C GLN A 66 0.09 1.14 11.73
N PHE A 67 0.51 0.57 10.59
CA PHE A 67 0.55 -0.88 10.39
C PHE A 67 1.96 -1.47 10.46
N ASN A 68 3.00 -0.64 10.31
CA ASN A 68 4.39 -1.07 10.34
C ASN A 68 5.16 -0.41 11.50
N HIS A 69 6.36 -0.89 11.80
CA HIS A 69 7.23 -0.26 12.81
C HIS A 69 8.04 0.89 12.22
N VAL A 70 8.08 2.03 12.93
CA VAL A 70 8.94 3.17 12.60
C VAL A 70 10.36 2.93 13.14
N GLY A 71 11.39 3.31 12.38
CA GLY A 71 12.78 3.28 12.83
C GLY A 71 13.79 3.15 11.69
N GLY A 72 15.07 3.05 12.04
CA GLY A 72 16.15 2.88 11.07
C GLY A 72 16.16 1.52 10.36
N GLY A 73 16.83 1.47 9.21
CA GLY A 73 16.97 0.25 8.40
C GLY A 73 15.86 0.03 7.37
N THR A 74 15.78 -1.18 6.83
CA THR A 74 14.75 -1.57 5.85
C THR A 74 13.52 -2.11 6.58
N LYS A 75 12.43 -1.34 6.58
CA LYS A 75 11.17 -1.67 7.28
C LYS A 75 10.17 -2.48 6.46
N THR A 76 10.38 -2.56 5.16
CA THR A 76 9.52 -3.33 4.24
C THR A 76 10.43 -4.21 3.39
N ARG A 77 10.50 -5.51 3.68
CA ARG A 77 11.28 -6.51 2.90
C ARG A 77 10.41 -7.42 2.02
N ARG A 78 9.09 -7.43 2.28
CA ARG A 78 8.02 -8.03 1.46
C ARG A 78 7.03 -6.93 1.07
N PRO A 79 6.42 -6.97 -0.12
CA PRO A 79 5.26 -6.13 -0.37
C PRO A 79 4.18 -6.38 0.68
N ILE A 80 3.52 -5.31 1.14
CA ILE A 80 2.42 -5.38 2.10
C ILE A 80 1.18 -4.87 1.38
N THR A 81 0.21 -5.76 1.17
CA THR A 81 -1.06 -5.47 0.51
C THR A 81 -2.12 -5.26 1.57
N LEU A 82 -2.72 -4.07 1.55
CA LEU A 82 -3.76 -3.62 2.46
C LEU A 82 -5.05 -3.52 1.67
N HIS A 83 -5.97 -4.46 1.91
CA HIS A 83 -7.32 -4.39 1.38
C HIS A 83 -8.20 -3.61 2.34
N MET A 84 -8.47 -2.37 1.99
CA MET A 84 -9.18 -1.40 2.82
C MET A 84 -10.65 -1.42 2.43
N LYS A 85 -11.51 -1.70 3.41
CA LYS A 85 -12.96 -1.72 3.22
C LYS A 85 -13.64 -0.82 4.26
N TYR A 86 -14.54 0.02 3.78
CA TYR A 86 -15.42 0.81 4.62
C TYR A 86 -16.37 -0.11 5.38
N ASN A 87 -16.45 0.09 6.70
CA ASN A 87 -17.42 -0.59 7.56
C ASN A 87 -17.94 0.40 8.62
N PRO A 88 -19.21 0.86 8.53
CA PRO A 88 -19.76 1.88 9.42
C PRO A 88 -19.84 1.42 10.89
N ASP A 89 -19.89 0.11 11.13
CA ASP A 89 -20.05 -0.48 12.45
C ASP A 89 -18.72 -0.67 13.19
N CYS A 90 -17.60 -0.38 12.52
CA CYS A 90 -16.25 -0.53 13.08
C CYS A 90 -15.61 0.84 13.34
N ASP A 91 -15.59 1.26 14.61
CA ASP A 91 -14.95 2.50 15.06
C ASP A 91 -13.41 2.44 15.02
N SER A 92 -12.85 1.23 15.12
CA SER A 92 -11.41 0.95 15.10
C SER A 92 -11.07 -0.08 14.02
N PRO A 93 -9.83 -0.08 13.47
CA PRO A 93 -9.42 -1.03 12.44
C PRO A 93 -9.54 -2.50 12.87
N LEU A 94 -10.49 -3.22 12.28
CA LEU A 94 -10.58 -4.67 12.38
C LEU A 94 -9.67 -5.28 11.32
N CYS A 95 -8.61 -5.96 11.74
CA CYS A 95 -7.58 -6.47 10.84
C CYS A 95 -7.63 -8.00 10.73
N HIS A 96 -7.57 -8.51 9.51
CA HIS A 96 -7.42 -9.92 9.23
C HIS A 96 -6.16 -10.18 8.40
N LEU A 97 -5.22 -10.95 8.95
CA LEU A 97 -4.01 -11.38 8.26
C LEU A 97 -4.27 -12.67 7.49
N LEU A 98 -4.02 -12.68 6.18
CA LEU A 98 -4.11 -13.90 5.39
C LEU A 98 -2.92 -14.81 5.67
N SER A 99 -3.19 -16.11 5.79
CA SER A 99 -2.15 -17.10 6.02
C SER A 99 -1.22 -17.24 4.82
N ASP A 100 0.07 -17.35 5.11
CA ASP A 100 1.09 -17.64 4.11
C ASP A 100 0.93 -19.04 3.49
N SER A 101 0.38 -20.01 4.22
CA SER A 101 0.22 -21.39 3.71
C SER A 101 -1.08 -21.61 2.93
N ASP A 102 -2.12 -20.83 3.25
CA ASP A 102 -3.45 -20.95 2.67
C ASP A 102 -4.12 -19.58 2.62
N SER A 103 -4.17 -18.99 1.42
CA SER A 103 -4.74 -17.66 1.20
C SER A 103 -6.26 -17.58 1.44
N THR A 104 -6.93 -18.71 1.65
CA THR A 104 -8.36 -18.73 2.01
C THR A 104 -8.58 -18.52 3.51
N VAL A 105 -7.55 -18.74 4.31
CA VAL A 105 -7.60 -18.60 5.77
C VAL A 105 -7.13 -17.21 6.16
N ALA A 106 -8.04 -16.42 6.75
CA ALA A 106 -7.72 -15.13 7.33
C ALA A 106 -7.88 -15.20 8.85
N GLN A 107 -6.87 -14.71 9.58
CA GLN A 107 -6.88 -14.68 11.04
C GLN A 107 -7.10 -13.25 11.52
N GLU A 108 -8.09 -13.05 12.38
CA GLU A 108 -8.24 -11.78 13.09
C GLU A 108 -7.00 -11.50 13.95
N LYS A 109 -6.48 -10.28 13.85
CA LYS A 109 -5.26 -9.83 14.54
C LYS A 109 -5.45 -8.39 15.01
N SER A 110 -4.90 -8.06 16.17
CA SER A 110 -4.76 -6.67 16.56
C SER A 110 -3.72 -5.96 15.69
N LEU A 111 -3.75 -4.63 15.61
CA LEU A 111 -2.71 -3.85 14.92
C LEU A 111 -1.31 -4.15 15.49
N GLN A 112 -1.21 -4.35 16.80
CA GLN A 112 0.06 -4.71 17.45
C GLN A 112 0.57 -6.09 16.98
N ASP A 113 -0.32 -7.07 16.83
CA ASP A 113 0.05 -8.39 16.32
C ASP A 113 0.47 -8.34 14.84
N ILE A 114 -0.19 -7.50 14.03
CA ILE A 114 0.20 -7.24 12.64
C ILE A 114 1.62 -6.64 12.59
N GLN A 115 1.88 -5.61 13.39
CA GLN A 115 3.18 -4.97 13.48
C GLN A 115 4.27 -5.95 13.92
N ALA A 116 3.98 -6.79 14.92
CA ALA A 116 4.89 -7.81 15.41
C ALA A 116 5.16 -8.89 14.34
N TYR A 117 4.14 -9.29 13.58
CA TYR A 117 4.27 -10.24 12.47
C TYR A 117 5.18 -9.69 11.37
N ILE A 118 4.96 -8.44 10.94
CA ILE A 118 5.78 -7.79 9.90
C ILE A 118 7.24 -7.68 10.36
N GLU A 119 7.49 -7.28 11.61
CA GLU A 119 8.84 -7.18 12.16
C GLU A 119 9.52 -8.56 12.24
N ALA A 120 8.79 -9.60 12.66
CA ALA A 120 9.30 -10.97 12.68
C ALA A 120 9.70 -11.46 11.28
N GLU A 121 8.88 -11.17 10.27
CA GLU A 121 9.19 -11.51 8.87
C GLU A 121 10.39 -10.73 8.34
N ASN A 122 10.51 -9.45 8.70
CA ASN A 122 11.69 -8.65 8.34
C ASN A 122 12.97 -9.24 8.94
N MET A 123 12.96 -9.59 10.24
CA MET A 123 14.09 -10.22 10.91
C MET A 123 14.44 -11.60 10.32
N ARG A 124 13.43 -12.38 9.92
CA ARG A 124 13.62 -13.67 9.27
C ARG A 124 14.32 -13.51 7.93
N LEU A 125 13.82 -12.60 7.09
CA LEU A 125 14.38 -12.33 5.75
C LEU A 125 15.78 -11.74 5.81
N GLU A 126 16.10 -10.91 6.80
CA GLU A 126 17.45 -10.35 6.95
C GLU A 126 18.53 -11.43 7.09
N ARG A 127 18.17 -12.62 7.60
CA ARG A 127 19.06 -13.77 7.72
C ARG A 127 19.17 -14.60 6.44
N GLU A 128 18.32 -14.33 5.44
CA GLU A 128 18.34 -15.02 4.16
C GLU A 128 19.29 -14.35 3.14
N PRO A 129 19.86 -15.10 2.19
CA PRO A 129 20.73 -14.53 1.15
C PRO A 129 20.04 -13.47 0.28
N CYS A 130 18.76 -13.66 -0.03
CA CYS A 130 18.00 -12.76 -0.90
C CYS A 130 17.47 -11.52 -0.17
N GLN A 131 17.32 -11.56 1.16
CA GLN A 131 16.86 -10.48 2.04
C GLN A 131 15.49 -9.85 1.76
N PHE A 132 14.87 -10.19 0.64
CA PHE A 132 13.60 -9.69 0.15
C PHE A 132 12.80 -10.83 -0.45
N SER A 133 11.48 -10.76 -0.38
CA SER A 133 10.59 -11.76 -0.96
C SER A 133 9.46 -11.09 -1.73
N ALA A 134 9.16 -11.60 -2.92
CA ALA A 134 8.05 -11.13 -3.75
C ALA A 134 6.67 -11.59 -3.23
N LYS A 135 6.65 -12.49 -2.26
CA LYS A 135 5.42 -12.95 -1.61
C LYS A 135 4.87 -11.86 -0.71
N GLU A 136 3.63 -11.46 -0.97
CA GLU A 136 2.98 -10.38 -0.24
C GLU A 136 2.61 -10.80 1.19
N ILE A 137 2.58 -9.83 2.09
CA ILE A 137 1.83 -9.92 3.34
C ILE A 137 0.48 -9.28 3.05
N ILE A 138 -0.62 -10.03 3.13
CA ILE A 138 -1.95 -9.53 2.79
C ILE A 138 -2.77 -9.33 4.06
N ILE A 139 -3.22 -8.09 4.28
CA ILE A 139 -4.00 -7.69 5.44
C ILE A 139 -5.30 -7.08 4.93
N LYS A 140 -6.44 -7.61 5.39
CA LYS A 140 -7.75 -7.00 5.18
C LYS A 140 -8.06 -6.12 6.37
N VAL A 141 -8.51 -4.90 6.11
CA VAL A 141 -8.78 -3.90 7.16
C VAL A 141 -10.15 -3.30 6.95
N GLU A 142 -10.98 -3.34 8.00
CA GLU A 142 -12.33 -2.80 8.00
C GLU A 142 -12.49 -1.75 9.11
N TYR A 143 -12.92 -0.54 8.75
CA TYR A 143 -13.33 0.52 9.70
C TYR A 143 -14.06 1.66 8.98
N LYS A 144 -14.76 2.49 9.75
CA LYS A 144 -15.66 3.54 9.23
C LYS A 144 -14.97 4.72 8.55
N TYR A 145 -13.64 4.83 8.61
CA TYR A 145 -12.89 5.85 7.89
C TYR A 145 -11.98 5.26 6.80
N SER A 146 -12.18 3.98 6.48
CA SER A 146 -11.40 3.25 5.47
C SER A 146 -11.84 3.65 4.07
N PRO A 147 -10.93 4.03 3.17
CA PRO A 147 -11.26 4.15 1.76
C PRO A 147 -11.44 2.75 1.14
N ASN A 148 -12.45 2.57 0.30
CA ASN A 148 -12.69 1.30 -0.42
C ASN A 148 -11.66 1.08 -1.55
N LEU A 149 -10.42 0.74 -1.19
CA LEU A 149 -9.29 0.61 -2.10
C LEU A 149 -8.30 -0.48 -1.67
N THR A 150 -7.36 -0.83 -2.55
CA THR A 150 -6.21 -1.67 -2.18
C THR A 150 -4.94 -0.84 -2.25
N ILE A 151 -4.09 -0.87 -1.22
CA ILE A 151 -2.74 -0.27 -1.26
C ILE A 151 -1.70 -1.37 -1.19
N ILE A 152 -0.64 -1.27 -1.98
CA ILE A 152 0.51 -2.15 -1.93
C ILE A 152 1.74 -1.31 -1.58
N ASP A 153 2.20 -1.40 -0.34
CA ASP A 153 3.48 -0.83 0.10
C ASP A 153 4.61 -1.75 -0.36
N THR A 154 5.67 -1.18 -0.96
CA THR A 154 6.77 -1.97 -1.54
C THR A 154 8.09 -1.75 -0.82
N PRO A 155 9.00 -2.74 -0.86
CA PRO A 155 10.38 -2.52 -0.44
C PRO A 155 11.01 -1.33 -1.18
N GLY A 156 11.74 -0.48 -0.45
CA GLY A 156 12.34 0.72 -1.01
C GLY A 156 13.47 0.44 -2.01
N LEU A 157 13.46 1.14 -3.14
CA LEU A 157 14.52 1.05 -4.14
C LEU A 157 15.85 1.54 -3.56
N VAL A 158 16.92 0.79 -3.81
CA VAL A 158 18.26 1.11 -3.31
C VAL A 158 19.17 1.44 -4.51
N ALA A 159 19.93 2.53 -4.42
CA ALA A 159 20.88 2.95 -5.46
C ALA A 159 22.32 2.96 -4.91
N PRO A 160 22.94 1.79 -4.68
CA PRO A 160 24.27 1.70 -4.11
C PRO A 160 25.35 2.17 -5.10
N ALA A 161 26.40 2.82 -4.59
CA ALA A 161 27.51 3.27 -5.41
C ALA A 161 28.17 2.10 -6.19
N PRO A 162 28.66 2.33 -7.42
CA PRO A 162 29.31 1.31 -8.22
C PRO A 162 30.62 0.83 -7.58
N GLY A 163 31.04 -0.39 -7.93
CA GLY A 163 32.33 -0.96 -7.51
C GLY A 163 32.23 -2.22 -6.63
N ARG A 164 33.36 -2.92 -6.50
CA ARG A 164 33.44 -4.24 -5.83
C ARG A 164 33.02 -4.20 -4.36
N LYS A 165 33.29 -3.10 -3.65
CA LYS A 165 32.93 -2.93 -2.24
C LYS A 165 31.42 -3.02 -1.99
N ASN A 166 30.60 -2.63 -2.98
CA ASN A 166 29.14 -2.59 -2.87
C ASN A 166 28.45 -3.70 -3.69
N ARG A 167 29.18 -4.73 -4.12
CA ARG A 167 28.64 -5.77 -5.02
C ARG A 167 27.43 -6.49 -4.43
N ALA A 168 27.43 -6.73 -3.12
CA ALA A 168 26.30 -7.34 -2.43
C ALA A 168 25.06 -6.42 -2.44
N LEU A 169 25.24 -5.14 -2.09
CA LEU A 169 24.18 -4.13 -2.13
C LEU A 169 23.63 -3.93 -3.55
N GLN A 170 24.48 -3.97 -4.58
CA GLN A 170 24.04 -3.91 -5.99
C GLN A 170 23.22 -5.15 -6.38
N GLY A 171 23.55 -6.32 -5.83
CA GLY A 171 22.74 -7.52 -5.96
C GLY A 171 21.35 -7.32 -5.36
N GLN A 172 21.29 -6.82 -4.13
CA GLN A 172 20.03 -6.52 -3.43
C GLN A 172 19.19 -5.48 -4.18
N ALA A 173 19.81 -4.39 -4.64
CA ALA A 173 19.14 -3.34 -5.41
C ALA A 173 18.42 -3.91 -6.63
N ARG A 174 19.08 -4.78 -7.40
CA ARG A 174 18.48 -5.46 -8.56
C ARG A 174 17.33 -6.39 -8.18
N SER A 175 17.45 -7.10 -7.05
CA SER A 175 16.37 -7.96 -6.56
C SER A 175 15.13 -7.16 -6.19
N VAL A 176 15.30 -6.04 -5.49
CA VAL A 176 14.19 -5.14 -5.12
C VAL A 176 13.57 -4.52 -6.37
N GLU A 177 14.39 -4.02 -7.30
CA GLU A 177 13.90 -3.44 -8.55
C GLU A 177 13.09 -4.45 -9.36
N SER A 178 13.57 -5.69 -9.48
CA SER A 178 12.87 -6.76 -10.19
C SER A 178 11.52 -7.09 -9.54
N LEU A 179 11.48 -7.13 -8.21
CA LEU A 179 10.26 -7.36 -7.43
C LEU A 179 9.24 -6.24 -7.65
N VAL A 180 9.67 -4.97 -7.56
CA VAL A 180 8.78 -3.81 -7.78
C VAL A 180 8.28 -3.79 -9.21
N ARG A 181 9.16 -3.98 -10.20
CA ARG A 181 8.76 -4.06 -11.62
C ARG A 181 7.75 -5.17 -11.88
N ALA A 182 7.91 -6.35 -11.27
CA ALA A 182 6.95 -7.43 -11.40
C ALA A 182 5.57 -7.05 -10.87
N LYS A 183 5.49 -6.29 -9.76
CA LYS A 183 4.23 -5.75 -9.24
C LYS A 183 3.62 -4.70 -10.16
N MET A 184 4.44 -3.83 -10.76
CA MET A 184 3.97 -2.86 -11.76
C MET A 184 3.41 -3.52 -13.03
N GLN A 185 3.81 -4.74 -13.36
CA GLN A 185 3.32 -5.41 -14.57
C GLN A 185 1.95 -6.09 -14.37
N GLN A 186 1.44 -6.16 -13.13
CA GLN A 186 0.10 -6.68 -12.88
C GLN A 186 -0.93 -5.63 -13.34
N GLN A 187 -1.78 -5.98 -14.32
CA GLN A 187 -2.59 -5.06 -15.15
C GLN A 187 -3.72 -4.27 -14.43
N ARG A 188 -3.68 -4.08 -13.11
CA ARG A 188 -4.78 -3.45 -12.34
C ARG A 188 -4.32 -2.43 -11.30
N VAL A 189 -3.12 -1.88 -11.44
CA VAL A 189 -2.49 -1.05 -10.40
C VAL A 189 -2.17 0.35 -10.90
N HIS A 190 -2.63 1.36 -10.15
CA HIS A 190 -2.26 2.77 -10.29
C HIS A 190 -1.06 3.09 -9.39
N TYR A 191 -0.18 4.00 -9.80
CA TYR A 191 1.07 4.28 -9.09
C TYR A 191 1.03 5.64 -8.39
N ILE A 192 1.54 5.68 -7.16
CA ILE A 192 1.87 6.93 -6.47
C ILE A 192 3.37 6.95 -6.19
N MET A 193 4.03 8.00 -6.66
CA MET A 193 5.44 8.30 -6.36
C MET A 193 5.42 9.44 -5.31
N PRO A 194 5.97 9.22 -4.11
CA PRO A 194 6.11 10.28 -3.11
C PRO A 194 7.14 11.34 -3.51
#